data_AF-A0A358CWI8-F1
#
_entry.id   AF-A0A358CWI8-F1
#
_cell.length_a   1.000
_cell.length_b   1.000
_cell.length_c   1.000
_cell.angle_alpha   90.00
_cell.angle_beta   90.00
_cell.angle_gamma   90.00
#
_symmetry.space_group_name_H-M   'P 1'
#
loop_
_entity.id
_entity.type
_entity.pdbx_description
1 polymer ?
#
loop_
_entity_poly.entity_id
_entity_poly.type
_entity_poly.pdbx_seq_one_letter_code
_entity_poly.pdbx_strand_id
1 'polypeptide(L)'
;SDRKGSRRGIYWLENPGAEETLRGDAWQRHDIGGSDHEVMFIAVGDLDQDGRHDVIAATRSEILWCQSLANGWKTFPINYPEGVGTGKSAVIVDVNQDGKNDIVFSCENAKGNLSGFRWLSWKQSPTEQHWESHEIGGPLGHKYDRIEMYDVDGDGDLDALCCEERDQLGVFWYENPYNNQAPAALE
;
A
#
# COMPACT_ATOMS: atom_id res chain seq x y z
N SER A 1 -9.01 -3.24 10.03
CA SER A 1 -8.20 -2.63 11.11
C SER A 1 -9.06 -1.63 11.86
N ASP A 2 -8.74 -1.38 13.13
CA ASP A 2 -9.33 -0.30 13.92
C ASP A 2 -8.30 0.80 14.12
N ARG A 3 -8.63 2.04 13.73
CA ARG A 3 -7.68 3.17 13.84
C ARG A 3 -7.48 3.65 15.28
N LYS A 4 -8.52 3.56 16.12
CA LYS A 4 -8.56 4.14 17.47
C LYS A 4 -9.26 3.21 18.46
N GLY A 5 -9.15 3.55 19.74
CA GLY A 5 -9.79 2.81 20.83
C GLY A 5 -8.91 1.70 21.41
N SER A 6 -9.48 0.92 22.33
CA SER A 6 -8.82 -0.20 23.01
C SER A 6 -8.62 -1.42 22.13
N ARG A 7 -9.30 -1.49 20.98
CA ARG A 7 -9.23 -2.57 19.99
C ARG A 7 -8.42 -2.21 18.76
N ARG A 8 -7.73 -1.06 18.77
CA ARG A 8 -6.95 -0.56 17.62
C ARG A 8 -5.94 -1.58 17.12
N GLY A 9 -5.60 -1.48 15.84
CA GLY A 9 -4.62 -2.33 15.18
C GLY A 9 -5.22 -3.12 14.02
N ILE A 10 -4.41 -4.03 13.52
CA ILE A 10 -4.67 -4.89 12.37
C ILE A 10 -5.04 -6.26 12.91
N TYR A 11 -6.12 -6.82 12.39
CA TYR A 11 -6.65 -8.11 12.76
C TYR A 11 -7.46 -8.67 11.60
N TRP A 12 -7.60 -9.99 11.55
CA TRP A 12 -8.57 -10.63 10.67
C TRP A 12 -9.71 -11.24 11.50
N LEU A 13 -10.87 -11.36 10.85
CA LEU A 13 -12.06 -11.97 11.41
C LEU A 13 -12.29 -13.27 10.66
N GLU A 14 -12.27 -14.39 11.38
CA GLU A 14 -12.47 -15.71 10.82
C GLU A 14 -13.94 -15.95 10.53
N ASN A 15 -14.24 -16.23 9.26
CA ASN A 15 -15.58 -16.65 8.86
C ASN A 15 -15.88 -18.00 9.53
N PRO A 16 -16.91 -18.08 10.38
CA PRO A 16 -17.16 -19.28 11.19
C PRO A 16 -17.72 -20.46 10.37
N GLY A 17 -18.03 -20.25 9.08
CA GLY A 17 -18.71 -21.22 8.24
C GLY A 17 -20.07 -20.71 7.77
N ALA A 18 -20.61 -21.34 6.73
CA ALA A 18 -21.86 -20.90 6.10
C ALA A 18 -23.06 -21.04 7.06
N GLU A 19 -23.18 -22.17 7.75
CA GLU A 19 -24.30 -22.43 8.67
C GLU A 19 -24.21 -21.53 9.92
N GLU A 20 -23.03 -21.43 10.51
CA GLU A 20 -22.70 -20.56 11.65
C GLU A 20 -23.00 -19.09 11.32
N THR A 21 -22.58 -18.63 10.15
CA THR A 21 -22.87 -17.27 9.68
C THR A 21 -24.38 -17.03 9.56
N LEU A 22 -25.14 -17.99 9.04
CA LEU A 22 -26.60 -17.87 8.94
C LEU A 22 -27.31 -17.87 10.31
N ARG A 23 -26.71 -18.50 11.33
CA ARG A 23 -27.19 -18.41 12.72
C ARG A 23 -26.82 -17.08 13.40
N GLY A 24 -25.91 -16.31 12.81
CA GLY A 24 -25.38 -15.06 13.39
C GLY A 24 -24.25 -15.29 14.40
N ASP A 25 -23.53 -16.41 14.28
CA ASP A 25 -22.36 -16.68 15.13
C ASP A 25 -21.26 -15.63 14.89
N ALA A 26 -20.54 -15.28 15.96
CA ALA A 26 -19.53 -14.25 15.90
C ALA A 26 -18.28 -14.73 15.12
N TRP A 27 -17.73 -13.84 14.31
CA TRP A 27 -16.47 -14.11 13.61
C TRP A 27 -15.32 -13.97 14.61
N GLN A 28 -14.45 -14.98 14.67
CA GLN A 28 -13.36 -15.00 15.64
C GLN A 28 -12.29 -13.98 15.24
N ARG A 29 -11.89 -13.11 16.17
CA ARG A 29 -10.81 -12.14 15.94
C ARG A 29 -9.45 -12.79 16.16
N HIS A 30 -8.54 -12.51 15.23
CA HIS A 30 -7.14 -12.88 15.30
C HIS A 30 -6.26 -11.65 15.07
N ASP A 31 -5.50 -11.25 16.08
CA ASP A 31 -4.66 -10.07 16.03
C ASP A 31 -3.40 -10.29 15.18
N ILE A 32 -3.02 -9.26 14.41
CA ILE A 32 -1.88 -9.27 13.48
C ILE A 32 -0.78 -8.33 13.99
N GLY A 33 -1.10 -7.05 14.21
CA GLY A 33 -0.09 -6.03 14.58
C GLY A 33 -0.62 -4.61 14.62
N GLY A 34 0.26 -3.63 14.83
CA GLY A 34 -0.07 -2.19 14.80
C GLY A 34 -1.01 -1.70 15.91
N SER A 35 -1.05 -2.40 17.05
CA SER A 35 -1.92 -2.07 18.19
C SER A 35 -1.54 -0.75 18.89
N ASP A 36 -0.38 -0.20 18.59
CA ASP A 36 0.16 1.05 19.09
C ASP A 36 0.09 2.20 18.06
N HIS A 37 -0.43 1.94 16.85
CA HIS A 37 -0.47 2.92 15.75
C HIS A 37 -1.88 3.42 15.45
N GLU A 38 -1.96 4.59 14.79
CA GLU A 38 -3.14 4.96 14.01
C GLU A 38 -3.05 4.32 12.63
N VAL A 39 -3.62 3.13 12.49
CA VAL A 39 -3.73 2.45 11.18
C VAL A 39 -4.75 3.19 10.30
N MET A 40 -4.32 3.52 9.08
CA MET A 40 -5.14 4.16 8.06
C MET A 40 -5.75 3.08 7.16
N PHE A 41 -5.37 3.01 5.88
CA PHE A 41 -5.72 1.87 5.03
C PHE A 41 -4.75 0.70 5.21
N ILE A 42 -5.24 -0.48 4.84
CA ILE A 42 -4.48 -1.74 4.81
C ILE A 42 -4.62 -2.38 3.43
N ALA A 43 -3.61 -3.16 3.04
CA ALA A 43 -3.62 -3.98 1.84
C ALA A 43 -3.00 -5.36 2.13
N VAL A 44 -3.30 -6.32 1.25
CA VAL A 44 -2.81 -7.70 1.33
C VAL A 44 -2.00 -7.99 0.07
N GLY A 45 -0.88 -8.70 0.20
CA GLY A 45 0.00 -9.07 -0.91
C GLY A 45 1.25 -9.80 -0.41
N ASP A 46 2.03 -10.38 -1.31
CA ASP A 46 3.24 -11.14 -0.97
C ASP A 46 4.48 -10.25 -1.15
N LEU A 47 4.87 -9.49 -0.12
CA LEU A 47 5.89 -8.45 -0.27
C LEU A 47 7.30 -9.04 -0.39
N ASP A 48 7.58 -10.12 0.33
CA ASP A 48 8.90 -10.77 0.34
C ASP A 48 9.02 -11.98 -0.60
N GLN A 49 7.96 -12.27 -1.35
CA GLN A 49 7.89 -13.31 -2.37
C GLN A 49 8.07 -14.73 -1.83
N ASP A 50 7.60 -14.98 -0.61
CA ASP A 50 7.69 -16.30 0.00
C ASP A 50 6.44 -17.17 -0.21
N GLY A 51 5.48 -16.67 -1.00
CA GLY A 51 4.25 -17.33 -1.36
C GLY A 51 3.14 -17.20 -0.31
N ARG A 52 3.34 -16.41 0.75
CA ARG A 52 2.32 -16.13 1.76
C ARG A 52 1.78 -14.71 1.60
N HIS A 53 0.50 -14.54 1.90
CA HIS A 53 -0.10 -13.21 1.92
C HIS A 53 0.29 -12.47 3.20
N ASP A 54 1.07 -11.42 3.04
CA ASP A 54 1.36 -10.43 4.06
C ASP A 54 0.25 -9.39 4.13
N VAL A 55 0.31 -8.56 5.17
CA VAL A 55 -0.53 -7.36 5.31
C VAL A 55 0.37 -6.14 5.44
N ILE A 56 0.12 -5.09 4.67
CA ILE A 56 0.70 -3.77 4.93
C ILE A 56 -0.35 -2.80 5.43
N ALA A 57 0.09 -1.81 6.21
CA ALA A 57 -0.76 -0.76 6.73
C ALA A 57 -0.04 0.59 6.64
N ALA A 58 -0.70 1.57 6.02
CA ALA A 58 -0.25 2.95 6.13
C ALA A 58 -0.56 3.47 7.53
N THR A 59 0.40 4.16 8.14
CA THR A 59 0.22 4.90 9.39
C THR A 59 0.66 6.35 9.20
N ARG A 60 0.60 7.18 10.24
CA ARG A 60 1.07 8.56 10.14
C ARG A 60 2.59 8.68 9.99
N SER A 61 3.35 7.73 10.52
CA SER A 61 4.82 7.78 10.65
C SER A 61 5.55 6.86 9.68
N GLU A 62 4.97 5.68 9.42
CA GLU A 62 5.60 4.64 8.60
C GLU A 62 4.54 3.73 7.96
N ILE A 63 4.98 2.89 7.03
CA ILE A 63 4.22 1.73 6.59
C ILE A 63 4.58 0.58 7.53
N LEU A 64 3.58 -0.09 8.10
CA LEU A 64 3.80 -1.34 8.83
C LEU A 64 3.67 -2.48 7.83
N TRP A 65 4.71 -3.30 7.71
CA TRP A 65 4.64 -4.58 7.04
C TRP A 65 4.48 -5.70 8.08
N CYS A 66 3.32 -6.31 8.10
CA CYS A 66 3.00 -7.49 8.88
C CYS A 66 3.25 -8.73 8.03
N GLN A 67 4.47 -9.25 8.12
CA GLN A 67 4.91 -10.47 7.48
C GLN A 67 4.17 -11.68 8.06
N SER A 68 3.59 -12.48 7.18
CA SER A 68 2.95 -13.75 7.52
C SER A 68 4.02 -14.82 7.73
N LEU A 69 3.94 -15.55 8.84
CA LEU A 69 4.83 -16.65 9.17
C LEU A 69 4.02 -17.94 9.29
N ALA A 70 4.71 -19.09 9.22
CA ALA A 70 4.06 -20.40 9.41
C ALA A 70 3.21 -20.49 10.69
N ASN A 71 3.62 -19.78 11.75
CA ASN A 71 2.91 -19.76 13.04
C ASN A 71 2.78 -18.32 13.59
N GLY A 72 2.15 -17.42 12.84
CA GLY A 72 1.76 -16.10 13.31
C GLY A 72 2.30 -14.97 12.43
N TRP A 73 2.55 -13.82 13.04
CA TRP A 73 2.89 -12.59 12.33
C TRP A 73 4.12 -11.92 12.94
N LYS A 74 4.90 -11.25 12.10
CA LYS A 74 5.97 -10.34 12.54
C LYS A 74 5.79 -9.00 11.86
N THR A 75 5.87 -7.91 12.62
CA THR A 75 5.70 -6.56 12.09
C THR A 75 7.05 -5.85 11.96
N PHE A 76 7.28 -5.23 10.80
CA PHE A 76 8.45 -4.40 10.51
C PHE A 76 7.98 -3.00 10.09
N PRO A 77 8.64 -1.93 10.56
CA PRO A 77 8.40 -0.60 10.04
C PRO A 77 9.18 -0.38 8.73
N ILE A 78 8.52 0.22 7.75
CA ILE A 78 9.11 0.74 6.51
C ILE A 78 8.90 2.25 6.54
N ASN A 79 9.99 2.99 6.74
CA ASN A 79 9.92 4.44 6.90
C ASN A 79 9.49 5.13 5.61
N TYR A 80 8.68 6.17 5.73
CA TYR A 80 8.45 7.06 4.61
C TYR A 80 9.75 7.77 4.20
N PRO A 81 9.98 8.00 2.89
CA PRO A 81 11.10 8.79 2.43
C PRO A 81 10.97 10.26 2.87
N GLU A 82 12.06 11.01 2.82
CA GLU A 82 11.99 12.45 3.07
C GLU A 82 11.15 13.17 1.99
N GLY A 83 10.57 14.32 2.36
CA GLY A 83 9.86 15.17 1.40
C GLY A 83 8.43 14.71 1.06
N VAL A 84 7.82 13.85 1.88
CA VAL A 84 6.42 13.42 1.72
C VAL A 84 5.53 13.86 2.87
N GLY A 85 4.21 13.72 2.69
CA GLY A 85 3.24 13.91 3.76
C GLY A 85 3.20 12.76 4.78
N THR A 86 2.13 12.68 5.56
CA THR A 86 1.86 11.54 6.44
C THR A 86 1.07 10.47 5.70
N GLY A 87 1.39 9.20 5.90
CA GLY A 87 0.74 8.09 5.21
C GLY A 87 -0.78 8.07 5.27
N LYS A 88 -1.39 7.69 4.15
CA LYS A 88 -2.83 7.55 3.99
C LYS A 88 -3.21 6.16 3.50
N SER A 89 -2.81 5.79 2.28
CA SER A 89 -3.00 4.45 1.71
C SER A 89 -1.68 3.84 1.28
N ALA A 90 -1.64 2.51 1.19
CA ALA A 90 -0.53 1.77 0.62
C ALA A 90 -1.03 0.45 0.01
N VAL A 91 -0.41 -0.01 -1.08
CA VAL A 91 -0.70 -1.28 -1.78
C VAL A 91 0.60 -1.98 -2.18
N ILE A 92 0.54 -3.31 -2.34
CA ILE A 92 1.66 -4.17 -2.73
C ILE A 92 1.46 -4.57 -4.20
N VAL A 93 2.45 -4.31 -5.04
CA VAL A 93 2.41 -4.64 -6.48
C VAL A 93 3.80 -4.54 -7.09
N ASP A 94 4.12 -5.36 -8.08
CA ASP A 94 5.30 -5.18 -8.93
C ASP A 94 5.06 -4.00 -9.90
N VAL A 95 5.62 -2.83 -9.58
CA VAL A 95 5.36 -1.59 -10.34
C VAL A 95 6.22 -1.53 -11.59
N ASN A 96 7.45 -2.03 -11.50
CA ASN A 96 8.48 -1.91 -12.54
C ASN A 96 8.71 -3.22 -13.33
N GLN A 97 7.83 -4.20 -13.16
CA GLN A 97 7.89 -5.53 -13.75
C GLN A 97 9.26 -6.22 -13.59
N ASP A 98 9.97 -5.95 -12.49
CA ASP A 98 11.26 -6.59 -12.22
C ASP A 98 11.11 -7.97 -11.57
N GLY A 99 9.85 -8.38 -11.36
CA GLY A 99 9.48 -9.64 -10.75
C GLY A 99 9.53 -9.58 -9.23
N LYS A 100 9.62 -8.40 -8.59
CA LYS A 100 9.50 -8.19 -7.14
C LYS A 100 8.32 -7.28 -6.85
N ASN A 101 7.62 -7.58 -5.75
CA ASN A 101 6.54 -6.70 -5.32
C ASN A 101 7.10 -5.49 -4.57
N ASP A 102 6.69 -4.31 -5.01
CA ASP A 102 6.99 -3.01 -4.43
C ASP A 102 5.86 -2.52 -3.51
N ILE A 103 6.00 -1.30 -2.99
CA ILE A 103 4.93 -0.61 -2.27
C ILE A 103 4.60 0.72 -2.94
N VAL A 104 3.35 0.88 -3.36
CA VAL A 104 2.81 2.19 -3.75
C VAL A 104 2.10 2.80 -2.55
N PHE A 105 2.33 4.08 -2.25
CA PHE A 105 1.70 4.75 -1.11
C PHE A 105 1.29 6.19 -1.40
N SER A 106 0.23 6.62 -0.72
CA SER A 106 -0.33 7.96 -0.78
C SER A 106 -0.24 8.65 0.57
N CYS A 107 -0.26 9.98 0.56
CA CYS A 107 -0.19 10.78 1.76
C CYS A 107 -1.36 11.76 1.92
N GLU A 108 -1.73 11.97 3.18
CA GLU A 108 -2.39 13.18 3.63
C GLU A 108 -1.35 14.17 4.18
N ASN A 109 -1.69 15.46 4.25
CA ASN A 109 -0.79 16.51 4.77
C ASN A 109 0.52 16.70 3.99
N ALA A 110 0.63 16.23 2.75
CA ALA A 110 1.71 16.60 1.84
C ALA A 110 1.53 18.06 1.40
N LYS A 111 1.77 19.03 2.30
CA LYS A 111 1.53 20.46 2.03
C LYS A 111 2.75 21.12 1.37
N GLY A 112 2.51 22.17 0.58
CA GLY A 112 3.59 22.95 -0.01
C GLY A 112 4.35 22.16 -1.07
N ASN A 113 5.64 21.92 -0.84
CA ASN A 113 6.53 21.20 -1.77
C ASN A 113 6.64 19.70 -1.47
N LEU A 114 5.82 19.17 -0.56
CA LEU A 114 5.82 17.74 -0.25
C LEU A 114 5.10 16.94 -1.33
N SER A 115 5.66 15.78 -1.68
CA SER A 115 5.01 14.79 -2.55
C SER A 115 3.94 14.02 -1.77
N GLY A 116 2.86 13.68 -2.49
CA GLY A 116 1.72 12.96 -1.94
C GLY A 116 1.51 11.57 -2.51
N PHE A 117 2.23 11.16 -3.56
CA PHE A 117 1.98 9.90 -4.24
C PHE A 117 3.24 9.31 -4.88
N ARG A 118 3.72 8.19 -4.32
CA ARG A 118 5.04 7.61 -4.66
C ARG A 118 4.99 6.10 -4.58
N TRP A 119 6.00 5.45 -5.15
CA TRP A 119 6.26 4.04 -4.92
C TRP A 119 7.68 3.82 -4.37
N LEU A 120 7.87 2.69 -3.70
CA LEU A 120 9.10 2.28 -3.04
C LEU A 120 9.50 0.90 -3.55
N SER A 121 10.74 0.77 -4.03
CA SER A 121 11.35 -0.52 -4.39
C SER A 121 12.50 -0.90 -3.46
N TRP A 122 12.77 -2.21 -3.39
CA TRP A 122 13.82 -2.79 -2.57
C TRP A 122 14.76 -3.69 -3.40
N LYS A 123 16.02 -3.80 -2.98
CA LYS A 123 17.06 -4.52 -3.70
C LYS A 123 17.19 -5.96 -3.24
N GLN A 124 17.43 -6.17 -1.93
CA GLN A 124 17.77 -7.48 -1.40
C GLN A 124 16.63 -8.09 -0.58
N SER A 125 16.01 -7.29 0.28
CA SER A 125 14.91 -7.73 1.13
C SER A 125 14.06 -6.54 1.55
N PRO A 126 12.74 -6.70 1.76
CA PRO A 126 11.91 -5.65 2.33
C PRO A 126 12.33 -5.21 3.74
N THR A 127 13.17 -5.99 4.44
CA THR A 127 13.73 -5.64 5.75
C THR A 127 14.95 -4.69 5.70
N GLU A 128 15.42 -4.34 4.50
CA GLU A 128 16.54 -3.42 4.36
C GLU A 128 16.18 -1.99 4.76
N GLN A 129 17.18 -1.22 5.21
CA GLN A 129 16.94 0.13 5.73
C GLN A 129 16.62 1.16 4.66
N HIS A 130 17.06 0.93 3.42
CA HIS A 130 17.03 1.92 2.35
C HIS A 130 16.25 1.37 1.18
N TRP A 131 15.04 1.88 0.99
CA TRP A 131 14.23 1.65 -0.19
C TRP A 131 14.47 2.78 -1.20
N GLU A 132 14.46 2.46 -2.49
CA GLU A 132 14.48 3.47 -3.54
C GLU A 132 13.07 4.04 -3.70
N SER A 133 12.97 5.38 -3.75
CA SER A 133 11.68 6.07 -3.76
C SER A 133 11.49 6.85 -5.05
N HIS A 134 10.34 6.63 -5.69
CA HIS A 134 10.04 7.12 -7.02
C HIS A 134 8.72 7.88 -7.02
N GLU A 135 8.67 8.98 -7.77
CA GLU A 135 7.43 9.76 -7.92
C GLU A 135 6.50 9.04 -8.91
N ILE A 136 5.22 8.85 -8.55
CA ILE A 136 4.21 8.38 -9.53
C ILE A 136 3.73 9.56 -10.37
N GLY A 137 3.57 10.72 -9.74
CA GLY A 137 3.21 11.96 -10.43
C GLY A 137 2.15 12.75 -9.68
N GLY A 138 1.53 13.67 -10.41
CA GLY A 138 0.55 14.63 -9.87
C GLY A 138 1.19 15.84 -9.19
N PRO A 139 0.38 16.84 -8.81
CA PRO A 139 0.92 18.08 -8.25
C PRO A 139 1.46 17.88 -6.82
N LEU A 140 2.58 18.52 -6.51
CA LEU A 140 3.05 18.69 -5.14
C LEU A 140 1.99 19.43 -4.31
N GLY A 141 1.94 19.16 -3.02
CA GLY A 141 0.98 19.83 -2.15
C GLY A 141 -0.37 19.12 -2.04
N HIS A 142 -0.67 18.16 -2.93
CA HIS A 142 -1.98 17.51 -3.01
C HIS A 142 -2.17 16.41 -1.97
N LYS A 143 -3.43 16.23 -1.56
CA LYS A 143 -3.85 15.09 -0.73
C LYS A 143 -4.43 13.98 -1.60
N TYR A 144 -3.84 12.80 -1.46
CA TYR A 144 -4.27 11.56 -2.10
C TYR A 144 -4.85 10.61 -1.06
N ASP A 145 -5.89 9.86 -1.42
CA ASP A 145 -6.60 8.95 -0.53
C ASP A 145 -6.35 7.49 -0.93
N ARG A 146 -7.40 6.72 -1.23
CA ARG A 146 -7.28 5.30 -1.60
C ARG A 146 -6.61 5.14 -2.96
N ILE A 147 -5.78 4.10 -3.05
CA ILE A 147 -5.07 3.69 -4.27
C ILE A 147 -5.66 2.35 -4.71
N GLU A 148 -5.85 2.19 -6.02
CA GLU A 148 -6.13 0.92 -6.67
C GLU A 148 -5.16 0.76 -7.85
N MET A 149 -4.66 -0.46 -8.07
CA MET A 149 -3.75 -0.77 -9.17
C MET A 149 -4.48 -1.64 -10.20
N TYR A 150 -4.48 -1.22 -11.46
CA TYR A 150 -5.20 -1.91 -12.53
C TYR A 150 -4.63 -1.53 -13.90
N ASP A 151 -4.59 -2.46 -14.85
CA ASP A 151 -4.22 -2.19 -16.25
C ASP A 151 -5.41 -1.50 -16.95
N VAL A 152 -5.41 -0.16 -16.97
CA VAL A 152 -6.59 0.62 -17.39
C VAL A 152 -6.69 0.69 -18.91
N ASP A 153 -5.56 0.79 -19.60
CA ASP A 153 -5.50 0.93 -21.05
C ASP A 153 -5.29 -0.40 -21.81
N GLY A 154 -4.94 -1.48 -21.10
CA GLY A 154 -4.76 -2.82 -21.64
C GLY A 154 -3.37 -3.06 -22.24
N ASP A 155 -2.37 -2.27 -21.89
CA ASP A 155 -1.00 -2.40 -22.40
C ASP A 155 -0.17 -3.48 -21.65
N GLY A 156 -0.70 -4.00 -20.55
CA GLY A 156 -0.12 -5.09 -19.77
C GLY A 156 0.79 -4.64 -18.63
N ASP A 157 0.91 -3.34 -18.35
CA ASP A 157 1.40 -2.84 -17.07
C ASP A 157 0.26 -2.37 -16.15
N LEU A 158 0.53 -2.24 -14.85
CA LEU A 158 -0.49 -1.82 -13.88
C LEU A 158 -0.39 -0.32 -13.66
N ASP A 159 -1.49 0.37 -13.91
CA ASP A 159 -1.66 1.79 -13.64
C ASP A 159 -2.12 2.07 -12.22
N ALA A 160 -1.89 3.30 -11.79
CA ALA A 160 -2.37 3.80 -10.53
C ALA A 160 -3.68 4.58 -10.70
N LEU A 161 -4.74 4.11 -10.04
CA LEU A 161 -5.96 4.87 -9.80
C LEU A 161 -5.94 5.44 -8.37
N CYS A 162 -6.17 6.73 -8.21
CA CYS A 162 -6.21 7.35 -6.88
C CYS A 162 -7.30 8.41 -6.75
N CYS A 163 -7.89 8.52 -5.56
CA CYS A 163 -8.77 9.64 -5.24
C CYS A 163 -7.98 10.86 -4.75
N GLU A 164 -8.20 12.03 -5.37
CA GLU A 164 -7.75 13.31 -4.81
C GLU A 164 -8.87 13.92 -3.96
N GLU A 165 -8.67 14.02 -2.64
CA GLU A 165 -9.78 14.27 -1.69
C GLU A 165 -9.97 15.75 -1.34
N ARG A 166 -8.99 16.62 -1.63
CA ARG A 166 -9.05 18.05 -1.25
C ARG A 166 -8.95 18.99 -2.43
N ASP A 167 -8.01 18.72 -3.32
CA ASP A 167 -7.58 19.69 -4.33
C ASP A 167 -8.37 19.49 -5.63
N GLN A 168 -8.46 18.25 -6.12
CA GLN A 168 -9.19 17.92 -7.34
C GLN A 168 -10.25 16.82 -7.13
N LEU A 169 -11.15 16.99 -6.16
CA LEU A 169 -12.27 16.08 -5.78
C LEU A 169 -12.73 15.05 -6.85
N GLY A 170 -12.03 13.92 -6.97
CA GLY A 170 -12.26 12.98 -8.07
C GLY A 170 -11.36 11.75 -8.01
N VAL A 171 -11.51 10.89 -9.03
CA VAL A 171 -10.65 9.71 -9.27
C VAL A 171 -9.75 10.05 -10.45
N PHE A 172 -8.45 9.87 -10.25
CA PHE A 172 -7.40 10.15 -11.23
C PHE A 172 -6.74 8.85 -11.64
N TRP A 173 -6.34 8.82 -12.89
CA TRP A 173 -5.56 7.75 -13.49
C TRP A 173 -4.16 8.30 -13.79
N TYR A 174 -3.15 7.56 -13.33
CA TYR A 174 -1.75 7.80 -13.60
C TYR A 174 -1.22 6.59 -14.36
N GLU A 175 -0.92 6.84 -15.62
CA GLU A 175 -0.32 5.88 -16.55
C GLU A 175 1.04 5.40 -16.05
N ASN A 176 1.26 4.09 -16.06
CA ASN A 176 2.58 3.51 -15.94
C ASN A 176 3.24 3.48 -17.33
N PRO A 177 4.42 4.10 -17.53
CA PRO A 177 5.02 4.20 -18.87
C PRO A 177 5.90 2.99 -19.22
N TYR A 178 5.80 1.87 -18.50
CA TYR A 178 6.79 0.80 -18.57
C TYR A 178 6.76 0.10 -19.93
N ASN A 179 5.58 -0.28 -20.41
CA ASN A 179 5.43 -0.92 -21.73
C ASN A 179 5.39 0.09 -22.90
N ASN A 180 5.19 1.37 -22.60
CA ASN A 180 5.24 2.46 -23.59
C ASN A 180 6.67 2.80 -24.07
N GLN A 181 7.72 2.17 -23.53
CA GLN A 181 9.07 2.25 -24.07
C GLN A 181 9.29 1.27 -25.24
N ALA A 182 8.55 1.48 -26.34
CA ALA A 182 9.06 1.05 -27.64
C ALA A 182 10.43 1.70 -27.85
N PRO A 183 11.49 0.97 -28.28
CA PRO A 183 12.76 1.60 -28.56
C PRO A 183 12.50 2.71 -29.58
N ALA A 184 12.94 3.93 -29.25
CA ALA A 184 12.91 5.05 -30.19
C ALA A 184 13.42 4.51 -31.53
N ALA A 185 12.54 4.48 -32.53
CA ALA A 185 12.94 4.09 -33.87
C ALA A 185 14.12 4.99 -34.25
N LEU A 186 15.27 4.37 -34.46
CA LEU A 186 16.43 5.06 -35.02
C LEU A 186 16.02 5.52 -36.43
N GLU A 187 15.68 6.79 -36.59
CA GLU A 187 15.73 7.51 -37.87
C GLU A 187 17.06 8.26 -38.00
#